data_AF-A0AB74CXU7-F1
#
_entry.id   AF-A0AB74CXU7-F1
#
_cell.length_a   1.000
_cell.length_b   1.000
_cell.length_c   1.000
_cell.angle_alpha   90.00
_cell.angle_beta   90.00
_cell.angle_gamma   90.00
#
_symmetry.space_group_name_H-M   'P 1'
#
loop_
_entity.id
_entity.type
_entity.pdbx_description
1 polymer ?
#
loop_
_entity_poly.entity_id
_entity_poly.type
_entity_poly.pdbx_seq_one_letter_code
_entity_poly.pdbx_strand_id
1 'polypeptide(L)' 'MVPSPTYIATNKQPGLRPYHWYKQHVLAGAQEAHLPASYIAAIERVESIEDTDSARAREKAAYTRTKSHSEDDRSLCCR' A
#
# COMPACT_ATOMS: atom_id res chain seq x y z
N MET A 1 -14.24 10.51 20.77
CA MET A 1 -14.36 9.70 19.54
C MET A 1 -14.28 10.66 18.36
N VAL A 2 -13.29 10.50 17.48
CA VAL A 2 -13.05 11.44 16.36
C VAL A 2 -13.60 10.80 15.08
N PRO A 3 -14.52 11.46 14.34
CA PRO A 3 -14.97 10.94 13.05
C PRO A 3 -13.84 11.05 12.02
N SER A 4 -13.61 9.97 11.28
CA SER A 4 -12.61 9.92 10.20
C SER A 4 -13.31 9.51 8.90
N PRO A 5 -13.32 10.36 7.86
CA PRO A 5 -13.89 9.98 6.58
C PRO A 5 -13.04 8.89 5.92
N THR A 6 -13.69 7.84 5.41
CA THR A 6 -13.05 6.75 4.67
C THR A 6 -13.85 6.47 3.40
N TYR A 7 -13.15 6.07 2.34
CA TYR A 7 -13.76 5.77 1.05
C TYR A 7 -13.95 4.26 0.88
N ILE A 8 -15.11 3.86 0.38
CA ILE A 8 -15.44 2.45 0.09
C ILE A 8 -15.97 2.37 -1.34
N ALA A 9 -15.51 1.38 -2.10
CA ALA A 9 -15.98 1.13 -3.46
C ALA A 9 -17.49 0.80 -3.47
N THR A 10 -18.25 1.49 -4.31
CA THR A 10 -19.69 1.28 -4.51
C THR A 10 -19.99 0.12 -5.45
N ASN A 11 -19.13 -0.11 -6.45
CA ASN A 11 -19.22 -1.22 -7.38
C ASN A 11 -18.15 -2.26 -7.05
N LYS A 12 -18.58 -3.39 -6.47
CA LYS A 12 -17.70 -4.50 -6.06
C LYS A 12 -18.08 -5.73 -6.88
N GLN A 13 -17.12 -6.26 -7.64
CA GLN A 13 -17.28 -7.54 -8.31
C GLN A 13 -16.69 -8.65 -7.42
N PRO A 14 -17.48 -9.69 -7.09
CA PRO A 14 -16.96 -10.81 -6.31
C PRO A 14 -15.85 -11.53 -7.10
N GLY A 15 -14.81 -11.97 -6.40
CA GLY A 15 -13.69 -12.69 -7.00
C GLY A 15 -12.56 -11.82 -7.57
N LEU A 16 -12.68 -10.48 -7.52
CA LEU A 16 -11.54 -9.61 -7.81
C LEU A 16 -10.44 -9.80 -6.75
N ARG A 17 -9.24 -10.13 -7.22
CA ARG A 17 -8.05 -10.27 -6.39
C ARG A 17 -7.14 -9.06 -6.60
N PRO A 18 -6.45 -8.58 -5.55
CA PRO A 18 -5.50 -7.49 -5.69
C PRO A 18 -4.33 -7.91 -6.59
N TYR A 19 -3.79 -6.97 -7.37
CA TYR A 19 -2.55 -7.21 -8.10
C TYR A 19 -1.35 -7.31 -7.16
N HIS A 20 -0.31 -8.05 -7.56
CA HIS A 20 0.92 -8.18 -6.75
C HIS A 20 1.52 -6.83 -6.38
N TRP A 21 1.62 -5.91 -7.35
CA TRP A 21 2.16 -4.56 -7.12
C TRP A 21 1.34 -3.82 -6.04
N TYR A 22 0.02 -3.94 -6.06
CA TYR A 22 -0.87 -3.28 -5.09
C TYR A 22 -0.71 -3.86 -3.68
N LYS A 23 -0.66 -5.20 -3.56
CA LYS A 23 -0.41 -5.87 -2.28
C LYS A 23 0.93 -5.43 -1.67
N GLN A 24 1.98 -5.34 -2.47
CA GLN A 24 3.29 -4.87 -2.01
C GLN A 24 3.25 -3.44 -1.48
N HIS A 25 2.53 -2.53 -2.15
CA HIS A 25 2.35 -1.17 -1.63
C HIS A 25 1.66 -1.15 -0.27
N VAL A 26 0.59 -1.94 -0.09
CA VAL A 26 -0.15 -1.99 1.18
C VAL A 26 0.73 -2.55 2.29
N LEU A 27 1.53 -3.57 2.00
CA LEU A 27 2.47 -4.14 2.97
C LEU A 27 3.56 -3.15 3.38
N ALA A 28 4.16 -2.45 2.42
CA ALA A 28 5.17 -1.41 2.70
C ALA A 28 4.60 -0.32 3.62
N GLY A 29 3.43 0.23 3.29
CA GLY A 29 2.79 1.24 4.13
C GLY A 29 2.37 0.73 5.51
N ALA A 30 1.92 -0.53 5.63
CA ALA A 30 1.59 -1.15 6.91
C ALA A 30 2.81 -1.33 7.81
N GLN A 31 3.96 -1.68 7.22
CA GLN A 31 5.23 -1.79 7.92
C GLN A 31 5.75 -0.41 8.36
N GLU A 32 5.72 0.59 7.47
CA GLU A 32 6.11 1.98 7.78
C GLU A 32 5.24 2.59 8.89
N ALA A 33 3.94 2.28 8.90
CA ALA A 33 3.01 2.71 9.94
C ALA A 33 3.12 1.88 11.24
N HIS A 34 4.06 0.92 11.31
CA HIS A 34 4.29 0.04 12.47
C HIS A 34 3.02 -0.67 12.95
N LEU A 35 2.19 -1.13 12.00
CA LEU A 35 0.98 -1.86 12.34
C LEU A 35 1.32 -3.22 13.00
N PRO A 36 0.41 -3.79 13.80
CA PRO A 36 0.64 -5.08 14.44
C PRO A 36 1.05 -6.16 13.46
N ALA A 37 2.06 -6.96 13.80
CA ALA A 37 2.57 -8.03 12.94
C ALA A 37 1.48 -9.04 12.53
N SER A 38 0.49 -9.27 13.40
CA SER A 38 -0.68 -10.12 13.09
C SER A 38 -1.52 -9.56 11.93
N TYR A 39 -1.65 -8.24 11.85
CA TYR A 39 -2.36 -7.56 10.77
C TYR A 39 -1.57 -7.60 9.46
N ILE A 40 -0.26 -7.36 9.52
CA ILE A 40 0.63 -7.48 8.36
C ILE A 40 0.57 -8.92 7.81
N ALA A 41 0.67 -9.93 8.68
CA ALA A 41 0.56 -11.33 8.29
C ALA A 41 -0.82 -11.69 7.73
N ALA A 42 -1.89 -10.98 8.09
CA ALA A 42 -3.20 -11.16 7.49
C ALA A 42 -3.22 -10.64 6.04
N ILE A 43 -2.60 -9.48 5.78
CA ILE A 43 -2.44 -8.92 4.44
C ILE A 43 -1.57 -9.85 3.56
N GLU A 44 -0.50 -10.42 4.12
CA GLU A 44 0.38 -11.35 3.40
C GLU A 44 -0.33 -12.63 2.94
N ARG A 45 -1.36 -13.09 3.66
CA ARG A 45 -2.14 -14.28 3.28
C ARG A 45 -3.13 -14.04 2.14
N VAL A 46 -3.40 -12.78 1.79
CA VAL A 46 -4.31 -12.46 0.68
C VAL A 46 -3.67 -12.89 -0.64
N GLU A 47 -4.38 -13.73 -1.41
CA GLU A 47 -3.96 -14.09 -2.76
C GLU A 47 -3.92 -12.86 -3.66
N SER A 48 -2.83 -12.68 -4.38
CA SER A 48 -2.69 -11.65 -5.39
C SER A 48 -2.41 -12.26 -6.75
N ILE A 49 -2.75 -11.50 -7.80
CA ILE A 49 -2.59 -11.92 -9.18
C ILE A 49 -1.55 -11.05 -9.89
N GLU A 50 -0.90 -11.62 -10.90
CA GLU A 50 -0.08 -10.84 -11.83
C GLU A 50 -0.97 -9.89 -12.63
N ASP A 51 -0.44 -8.69 -12.86
CA ASP A 51 -1.08 -7.73 -13.73
C ASP A 51 -0.74 -8.08 -15.18
N THR A 52 -1.75 -8.26 -16.01
CA THR A 52 -1.59 -8.59 -17.43
C THR A 52 -0.92 -7.47 -18.23
N ASP A 53 -0.94 -6.24 -17.72
CA ASP A 53 -0.23 -5.10 -18.29
C ASP A 53 1.11 -4.90 -17.57
N SER A 54 2.16 -5.48 -18.14
CA SER A 54 3.51 -5.41 -17.60
C SER A 54 4.09 -4.00 -17.56
N ALA A 55 3.67 -3.11 -18.46
CA ALA A 55 4.13 -1.73 -18.49
C ALA A 55 3.59 -0.97 -17.27
N ARG A 56 2.29 -1.11 -17.01
CA ARG A 56 1.63 -0.57 -15.82
C ARG A 56 2.20 -1.18 -14.54
N ALA A 57 2.37 -2.49 -14.50
CA ALA A 57 2.90 -3.18 -13.33
C ALA A 57 4.27 -2.63 -12.92
N ARG A 58 5.16 -2.43 -13.89
CA ARG A 58 6.49 -1.87 -13.69
C ARG A 58 6.46 -0.42 -13.21
N GLU A 59 5.61 0.41 -13.81
CA GLU A 59 5.44 1.81 -13.41
C GLU A 59 4.96 1.92 -11.95
N LYS A 60 3.93 1.15 -11.59
CA LYS A 60 3.37 1.14 -10.23
C LYS A 60 4.38 0.60 -9.22
N ALA A 61 5.04 -0.52 -9.52
CA ALA A 61 6.07 -1.09 -8.66
C ALA A 61 7.26 -0.14 -8.43
N ALA A 62 7.62 0.68 -9.43
CA ALA A 62 8.68 1.67 -9.29
C ALA A 62 8.35 2.74 -8.23
N TYR A 63 7.07 3.13 -8.09
CA TYR A 63 6.64 4.12 -7.09
C TYR A 63 6.89 3.66 -5.65
N THR A 64 6.75 2.36 -5.35
CA THR A 64 7.07 1.83 -4.01
C THR A 64 8.54 2.05 -3.68
N ARG A 65 9.42 1.85 -4.67
CA ARG A 65 10.87 1.85 -4.49
C ARG A 65 11.44 3.25 -4.31
N THR A 66 10.79 4.27 -4.84
CA THR A 66 11.27 5.66 -4.77
C THR A 66 10.90 6.39 -3.49
N LYS A 67 10.00 5.84 -2.65
CA LYS A 67 9.49 6.48 -1.43
C LYS A 67 10.49 6.49 -0.26
N SER A 68 11.51 5.63 -0.26
CA SER A 68 12.48 5.48 0.84
C SER A 68 13.54 6.59 0.96
N HIS A 69 13.33 7.78 0.36
CA HIS A 69 14.35 8.84 0.33
C HIS A 69 13.81 10.29 0.41
N SER A 70 12.53 10.50 0.74
CA SER A 70 11.95 11.86 0.78
C SER A 70 11.12 12.16 2.03
N GLU A 71 11.52 11.64 3.19
CA GLU A 71 10.92 12.02 4.48
C GLU A 71 11.96 12.43 5.54
N ASP A 72 13.19 12.79 5.13
CA ASP A 72 14.23 13.36 6.01
C ASP A 72 14.26 14.90 6.03
N ASP A 73 13.23 15.58 5.51
CA ASP A 73 13.12 17.05 5.56
C ASP A 73 11.96 17.50 6.48
N ARG A 74 11.95 16.97 7.71
CA ARG A 74 11.06 17.42 8.79
C ARG A 74 11.81 17.81 10.06
N SER A 75 13.08 18.20 9.95
CA SER A 75 13.91 18.63 11.09
C SER A 75 14.42 20.08 11.03
N LEU A 76 13.87 20.95 10.17
CA LEU A 76 14.27 22.36 10.10
C LEU A 76 13.06 23.31 10.09
N CYS A 77 12.22 23.26 11.13
CA CYS A 77 11.26 24.34 11.42
C CYS A 77 11.15 24.64 12.93
N CYS A 78 12.20 24.35 13.70
CA CYS A 78 12.38 24.84 15.06
C CYS A 78 13.86 25.15 15.27
N ARG A 79 14.29 26.31 14.77
CA ARG A 79 15.44 27.03 15.32
C ARG A 79 15.28 28.51 15.05
#